data_AF-A0A523LJ71-F1
#
_entry.id   AF-A0A523LJ71-F1
#
_cell.length_a   1.000
_cell.length_b   1.000
_cell.length_c   1.000
_cell.angle_alpha   90.00
_cell.angle_beta   90.00
_cell.angle_gamma   90.00
#
_symmetry.space_group_name_H-M   'P 1'
#
loop_
_entity.id
_entity.type
_entity.pdbx_description
1 polymer ?
#
loop_
_entity_poly.entity_id
_entity_poly.type
_entity_poly.pdbx_seq_one_letter_code
_entity_poly.pdbx_strand_id
1 'polypeptide(L)'
;MMRSPLFYPLNRGMDAEGGGVADLQTDVMRFMAILSLCLMAIFALVQSIPLAPVVHTTEIKNVELPVEQSAPPKPVVTAAREIKLTRPQPQRLPPPAQAIASVEAAPVEADPLQQGFTLRFEDDITLNRLVARNEVGLYAIFPEKSFRMNVNRGQMTFWPASVPKQFHEMDASTVPDPVIEAFKRSNGSRVAGLQWGVTIPSRTARQLEQYLREASGGALIIDADGDLRLER
;
A
#
# COMPACT_ATOMS: atom_id res chain seq x y z
N MET A 1 -0.17 55.68 -47.33
CA MET A 1 0.79 54.73 -46.72
C MET A 1 0.44 54.59 -45.25
N MET A 2 -0.33 53.56 -44.91
CA MET A 2 -0.69 53.22 -43.53
C MET A 2 0.50 52.47 -42.89
N ARG A 3 1.00 52.94 -41.76
CA ARG A 3 1.96 52.20 -40.92
C ARG A 3 1.23 51.77 -39.65
N SER A 4 0.98 50.48 -39.54
CA SER A 4 0.33 49.83 -38.41
C SER A 4 1.19 49.87 -37.14
N PRO A 5 0.57 49.85 -35.94
CA PRO A 5 1.27 49.79 -34.66
C PRO A 5 1.45 48.32 -34.23
N LEU A 6 2.63 47.77 -34.44
CA LEU A 6 3.09 46.57 -33.74
C LEU A 6 4.42 46.90 -33.09
N PHE A 7 4.34 47.60 -31.96
CA PHE A 7 5.45 47.77 -31.03
C PHE A 7 5.11 46.98 -29.77
N TYR A 8 5.44 45.69 -29.79
CA TYR A 8 5.58 44.91 -28.57
C TYR A 8 6.84 45.40 -27.83
N PRO A 9 6.75 45.81 -26.55
CA PRO A 9 7.94 45.88 -25.72
C PRO A 9 8.35 44.46 -25.34
N LEU A 10 9.37 43.96 -26.02
CA LEU A 10 10.22 42.89 -25.49
C LEU A 10 10.79 43.35 -24.15
N ASN A 11 10.47 42.57 -23.12
CA ASN A 11 11.43 42.16 -22.10
C ASN A 11 12.19 43.31 -21.38
N ARG A 12 11.53 44.02 -20.47
CA ARG A 12 12.21 44.74 -19.38
C ARG A 12 12.32 43.82 -18.17
N GLY A 13 13.20 42.83 -18.27
CA GLY A 13 13.76 42.10 -17.14
C GLY A 13 15.18 42.64 -16.88
N MET A 14 15.28 43.79 -16.20
CA MET A 14 16.56 44.35 -15.77
C MET A 14 16.31 45.32 -14.62
N ASP A 15 16.02 44.78 -13.42
CA ASP A 15 16.17 45.43 -12.11
C ASP A 15 16.18 44.31 -11.03
N ALA A 16 17.29 43.58 -10.95
CA ALA A 16 17.45 42.36 -10.17
C ALA A 16 18.05 42.57 -8.76
N GLU A 17 17.80 43.70 -8.10
CA GLU A 17 18.25 43.89 -6.69
C GLU A 17 17.16 44.26 -5.67
N GLY A 18 15.88 44.37 -6.08
CA GLY A 18 14.78 44.61 -5.14
C GLY A 18 13.53 43.72 -5.33
N GLY A 19 13.47 42.97 -6.43
CA GLY A 19 12.26 42.23 -6.84
C GLY A 19 12.03 40.89 -6.15
N GLY A 20 13.08 40.21 -5.67
CA GLY A 20 12.97 38.86 -5.10
C GLY A 20 12.23 38.81 -3.76
N VAL A 21 12.46 39.79 -2.88
CA VAL A 21 11.75 39.89 -1.58
C VAL A 21 10.30 40.35 -1.76
N ALA A 22 10.02 41.19 -2.76
CA ALA A 22 8.66 41.62 -3.08
C ALA A 22 7.85 40.49 -3.72
N ASP A 23 8.45 39.70 -4.61
CA ASP A 23 7.81 38.53 -5.23
C ASP A 23 7.53 37.45 -4.16
N LEU A 24 8.49 37.18 -3.28
CA LEU A 24 8.31 36.29 -2.13
C LEU A 24 7.21 36.80 -1.18
N GLN A 25 7.16 38.10 -0.91
CA GLN A 25 6.11 38.70 -0.08
C GLN A 25 4.73 38.56 -0.74
N THR A 26 4.63 38.70 -2.07
CA THR A 26 3.37 38.46 -2.78
C THR A 26 3.00 36.97 -2.86
N ASP A 27 3.96 36.08 -3.00
CA ASP A 27 3.73 34.64 -3.04
C ASP A 27 3.32 34.10 -1.66
N VAL A 28 3.95 34.59 -0.60
CA VAL A 28 3.56 34.28 0.79
C VAL A 28 2.17 34.83 1.12
N MET A 29 1.85 36.06 0.70
CA MET A 29 0.53 36.64 0.90
C MET A 29 -0.56 35.85 0.16
N ARG A 30 -0.28 35.44 -1.09
CA ARG A 30 -1.20 34.62 -1.90
C ARG A 30 -1.34 33.20 -1.35
N PHE A 31 -0.25 32.59 -0.90
CA PHE A 31 -0.25 31.28 -0.29
C PHE A 31 -1.09 31.24 0.99
N MET A 32 -0.92 32.20 1.90
CA MET A 32 -1.72 32.28 3.12
C MET A 32 -3.21 32.51 2.84
N ALA A 33 -3.54 33.29 1.80
CA ALA A 33 -4.93 33.48 1.37
C ALA A 33 -5.54 32.15 0.87
N ILE A 34 -4.83 31.41 0.02
CA ILE A 34 -5.27 30.08 -0.46
C ILE A 34 -5.44 29.10 0.71
N LEU A 35 -4.50 29.07 1.67
CA LEU A 35 -4.61 28.24 2.87
C LEU A 35 -5.85 28.58 3.70
N SER A 36 -6.13 29.86 3.92
CA SER A 36 -7.30 30.30 4.69
C SER A 36 -8.63 29.89 4.03
N LEU A 37 -8.74 30.03 2.71
CA LEU A 37 -9.90 29.59 1.93
C LEU A 37 -10.07 28.07 2.00
N CYS A 38 -8.98 27.30 1.86
CA CYS A 38 -9.01 25.85 1.99
C CYS A 38 -9.48 25.40 3.37
N LEU A 39 -8.97 26.02 4.44
CA LEU A 39 -9.39 25.69 5.81
C LEU A 39 -10.86 26.02 6.05
N MET A 40 -11.34 27.18 5.59
CA MET A 40 -12.76 27.55 5.68
C MET A 40 -13.67 26.51 4.99
N ALA A 41 -13.29 26.05 3.79
CA ALA A 41 -14.05 25.04 3.04
C ALA A 41 -14.11 23.69 3.77
N ILE A 42 -12.99 23.26 4.37
CA ILE A 42 -12.93 22.00 5.13
C ILE A 42 -13.81 22.09 6.40
N PHE A 43 -13.76 23.20 7.14
CA PHE A 43 -14.60 23.37 8.33
C PHE A 43 -16.09 23.41 7.98
N ALA A 44 -16.47 24.02 6.86
CA ALA A 44 -17.85 23.99 6.36
C ALA A 44 -18.31 22.54 6.04
N LEU A 45 -17.44 21.73 5.43
CA LEU A 45 -17.73 20.31 5.15
C LEU A 45 -17.90 19.49 6.45
N VAL A 46 -17.05 19.72 7.45
CA VAL A 46 -17.13 19.00 8.74
C VAL A 46 -18.42 19.32 9.50
N GLN A 47 -18.88 20.57 9.46
CA GLN A 47 -20.15 20.97 10.09
C GLN A 47 -21.39 20.52 9.29
N SER A 48 -21.25 20.13 8.02
CA SER A 48 -22.36 19.68 7.19
C SER A 48 -22.80 18.22 7.44
N ILE A 49 -22.18 17.53 8.41
CA ILE A 49 -22.59 16.20 8.87
C ILE A 49 -23.56 16.35 10.06
N PRO A 50 -24.88 16.28 9.86
CA PRO A 50 -25.82 16.30 10.97
C PRO A 50 -25.69 15.00 11.78
N LEU A 51 -25.21 15.11 13.02
CA LEU A 51 -25.37 14.09 14.06
C LEU A 51 -26.83 14.10 14.53
N ALA A 52 -27.74 13.56 13.72
CA ALA A 52 -29.07 13.18 14.18
C ALA A 52 -29.00 11.72 14.70
N PRO A 53 -29.14 11.46 16.00
CA PRO A 53 -29.22 10.10 16.51
C PRO A 53 -30.60 9.53 16.17
N VAL A 54 -30.66 8.66 15.16
CA VAL A 54 -31.83 7.79 14.94
C VAL A 54 -31.74 6.65 15.95
N VAL A 55 -32.44 6.81 17.07
CA VAL A 55 -32.66 5.77 18.06
C VAL A 55 -33.65 4.77 17.48
N HIS A 56 -33.17 3.63 16.99
CA HIS A 56 -33.97 2.42 16.87
C HIS A 56 -33.66 1.52 18.07
N THR A 57 -34.37 1.77 19.17
CA THR A 57 -34.48 0.84 20.30
C THR A 57 -35.34 -0.32 19.85
N THR A 58 -34.71 -1.43 19.47
CA THR A 58 -35.36 -2.75 19.48
C THR A 58 -35.10 -3.38 20.84
N GLU A 59 -36.14 -3.31 21.66
CA GLU A 59 -36.31 -3.96 22.95
C GLU A 59 -36.19 -5.48 22.80
N ILE A 60 -35.09 -6.08 23.31
CA ILE A 60 -35.07 -7.49 23.69
C ILE A 60 -34.87 -7.58 25.19
N LYS A 61 -36.00 -7.87 25.83
CA LYS A 61 -36.26 -8.17 27.23
C LYS A 61 -35.27 -9.20 27.80
N ASN A 62 -34.38 -8.71 28.67
CA ASN A 62 -33.59 -9.52 29.59
C ASN A 62 -34.53 -10.16 30.62
N VAL A 63 -34.55 -11.49 30.72
CA VAL A 63 -35.16 -12.22 31.84
C VAL A 63 -34.02 -12.74 32.69
N GLU A 64 -34.01 -12.29 33.94
CA GLU A 64 -32.98 -12.53 34.93
C GLU A 64 -33.48 -13.50 36.03
N LEU A 65 -32.56 -14.39 36.47
CA LEU A 65 -32.49 -15.25 37.68
C LEU A 65 -33.29 -16.58 37.67
N PRO A 66 -32.90 -17.63 38.45
CA PRO A 66 -31.93 -17.62 39.57
C PRO A 66 -30.85 -18.74 39.62
N VAL A 67 -29.85 -18.44 40.44
CA VAL A 67 -28.77 -19.28 41.00
C VAL A 67 -29.26 -20.63 41.51
N GLU A 68 -28.60 -21.74 41.12
CA GLU A 68 -28.57 -22.96 41.92
C GLU A 68 -27.13 -23.39 42.20
N GLN A 69 -26.82 -23.34 43.49
CA GLN A 69 -25.56 -23.57 44.15
C GLN A 69 -25.51 -25.06 44.54
N SER A 70 -24.50 -25.80 44.10
CA SER A 70 -24.14 -27.09 44.67
C SER A 70 -22.62 -27.14 44.83
N ALA A 71 -22.20 -27.19 46.10
CA ALA A 71 -20.82 -27.12 46.56
C ALA A 71 -20.12 -28.51 46.54
N PRO A 72 -18.87 -28.67 47.01
CA PRO A 72 -17.71 -29.22 46.29
C PRO A 72 -17.39 -30.71 46.61
N PRO A 73 -16.42 -31.34 45.91
CA PRO A 73 -15.21 -31.74 46.65
C PRO A 73 -13.88 -31.69 45.87
N LYS A 74 -12.88 -31.15 46.58
CA LYS A 74 -11.45 -31.52 46.71
C LYS A 74 -10.52 -31.73 45.49
N PRO A 75 -9.25 -31.31 45.62
CA PRO A 75 -8.30 -31.21 44.51
C PRO A 75 -7.62 -32.56 44.24
N VAL A 76 -7.55 -32.95 42.97
CA VAL A 76 -6.67 -34.04 42.52
C VAL A 76 -5.58 -33.42 41.65
N VAL A 77 -4.37 -33.39 42.22
CA VAL A 77 -3.13 -33.14 41.50
C VAL A 77 -2.89 -34.32 40.57
N THR A 78 -2.84 -34.08 39.25
CA THR A 78 -2.30 -35.06 38.29
C THR A 78 -1.34 -34.37 37.33
N ALA A 79 -0.06 -34.64 37.62
CA ALA A 79 1.11 -34.71 36.76
C ALA A 79 1.04 -34.22 35.30
N ALA A 80 2.02 -33.36 35.00
CA ALA A 80 2.67 -33.09 33.73
C ALA A 80 2.47 -34.17 32.65
N ARG A 81 1.92 -33.75 31.51
CA ARG A 81 2.08 -34.46 30.24
C ARG A 81 2.70 -33.50 29.23
N GLU A 82 4.01 -33.67 29.06
CA GLU A 82 4.80 -33.07 27.98
C GLU A 82 4.13 -33.43 26.63
N ILE A 83 3.62 -32.43 25.92
CA ILE A 83 3.28 -32.58 24.51
C ILE A 83 4.56 -32.35 23.72
N LYS A 84 5.26 -33.46 23.47
CA LYS A 84 6.40 -33.54 22.56
C LYS A 84 5.89 -33.33 21.12
N LEU A 85 5.93 -32.10 20.61
CA LEU A 85 5.69 -31.84 19.20
C LEU A 85 6.96 -32.21 18.42
N THR A 86 6.98 -33.42 17.87
CA THR A 86 8.07 -33.92 17.03
C THR A 86 8.16 -33.06 15.76
N ARG A 87 9.15 -32.17 15.73
CA ARG A 87 9.66 -31.46 14.55
C ARG A 87 10.24 -32.49 13.56
N PRO A 88 9.78 -32.58 12.31
CA PRO A 88 10.48 -33.33 11.27
C PRO A 88 11.84 -32.67 10.99
N GLN A 89 12.90 -33.43 11.13
CA GLN A 89 14.28 -33.02 10.89
C GLN A 89 14.59 -33.11 9.37
N PRO A 90 15.43 -32.22 8.81
CA PRO A 90 15.69 -32.13 7.37
C PRO A 90 16.61 -33.26 6.91
N GLN A 91 16.19 -34.07 5.93
CA GLN A 91 17.07 -35.01 5.24
C GLN A 91 17.81 -34.29 4.10
N ARG A 92 19.14 -34.28 4.18
CA ARG A 92 20.04 -33.77 3.14
C ARG A 92 20.42 -34.91 2.19
N LEU A 93 20.36 -34.61 0.89
CA LEU A 93 20.53 -35.46 -0.30
C LEU A 93 21.84 -36.26 -0.42
N PRO A 94 21.88 -37.18 -1.40
CA PRO A 94 22.84 -37.03 -2.52
C PRO A 94 22.20 -37.12 -3.94
N PRO A 95 22.74 -36.41 -4.97
CA PRO A 95 22.41 -36.58 -6.41
C PRO A 95 23.49 -37.43 -7.13
N PRO A 96 23.51 -37.67 -8.47
CA PRO A 96 22.53 -37.38 -9.54
C PRO A 96 22.23 -38.60 -10.48
N ALA A 97 21.02 -38.69 -11.03
CA ALA A 97 20.78 -39.38 -12.30
C ALA A 97 19.54 -38.77 -12.98
N GLN A 98 19.70 -38.46 -14.25
CA GLN A 98 18.80 -37.65 -15.06
C GLN A 98 17.43 -38.32 -15.24
N ALA A 99 16.37 -37.63 -14.84
CA ALA A 99 15.07 -37.72 -15.47
C ALA A 99 14.67 -36.30 -15.86
N ILE A 100 15.00 -35.94 -17.09
CA ILE A 100 14.43 -34.80 -17.79
C ILE A 100 12.98 -35.19 -18.06
N ALA A 101 12.11 -34.94 -17.08
CA ALA A 101 10.68 -34.96 -17.29
C ALA A 101 10.19 -33.58 -16.88
N SER A 102 9.79 -32.81 -17.90
CA SER A 102 8.94 -31.64 -17.71
C SER A 102 7.84 -31.97 -16.69
N VAL A 103 7.93 -31.37 -15.53
CA VAL A 103 6.75 -30.85 -14.84
C VAL A 103 6.71 -29.42 -15.34
N GLU A 104 6.21 -29.20 -16.56
CA GLU A 104 4.77 -28.93 -16.79
C GLU A 104 4.35 -27.86 -15.79
N ALA A 105 4.28 -26.62 -16.27
CA ALA A 105 3.75 -25.49 -15.53
C ALA A 105 2.54 -25.97 -14.72
N ALA A 106 2.66 -26.00 -13.39
CA ALA A 106 1.49 -26.14 -12.56
C ALA A 106 0.55 -25.01 -13.02
N PRO A 107 -0.62 -25.33 -13.59
CA PRO A 107 -1.61 -24.32 -13.86
C PRO A 107 -1.83 -23.65 -12.51
N VAL A 108 -1.60 -22.34 -12.44
CA VAL A 108 -2.10 -21.56 -11.32
C VAL A 108 -3.58 -21.92 -11.28
N GLU A 109 -3.99 -22.69 -10.27
CA GLU A 109 -5.39 -22.98 -10.01
C GLU A 109 -6.04 -21.60 -9.86
N ALA A 110 -6.70 -21.17 -10.93
CA ALA A 110 -7.59 -20.04 -10.91
C ALA A 110 -8.69 -20.43 -9.93
N ASP A 111 -8.56 -19.96 -8.69
CA ASP A 111 -9.59 -20.09 -7.67
C ASP A 111 -10.92 -19.60 -8.28
N PRO A 112 -11.97 -20.43 -8.28
CA PRO A 112 -13.17 -20.12 -9.02
C PRO A 112 -13.86 -18.94 -8.35
N LEU A 113 -14.20 -17.91 -9.15
CA LEU A 113 -15.09 -16.79 -8.80
C LEU A 113 -14.51 -15.66 -7.92
N GLN A 114 -13.19 -15.48 -7.85
CA GLN A 114 -12.66 -14.18 -7.39
C GLN A 114 -12.83 -13.15 -8.51
N GLN A 115 -13.91 -12.37 -8.43
CA GLN A 115 -14.06 -11.15 -9.22
C GLN A 115 -12.97 -10.16 -8.78
N GLY A 116 -11.99 -9.92 -9.62
CA GLY A 116 -10.84 -9.09 -9.30
C GLY A 116 -9.63 -9.39 -10.16
N PHE A 117 -8.69 -8.46 -10.18
CA PHE A 117 -7.40 -8.65 -10.85
C PHE A 117 -6.30 -8.85 -9.83
N THR A 118 -5.44 -9.85 -10.08
CA THR A 118 -4.17 -9.94 -9.38
C THR A 118 -3.16 -9.04 -10.09
N LEU A 119 -2.49 -8.19 -9.33
CA LEU A 119 -1.49 -7.28 -9.85
C LEU A 119 -0.11 -7.90 -9.59
N ARG A 120 0.66 -8.12 -10.65
CA ARG A 120 2.02 -8.64 -10.56
C ARG A 120 2.98 -7.74 -11.33
N PHE A 121 4.22 -7.71 -10.91
CA PHE A 121 5.28 -7.09 -11.71
C PHE A 121 5.81 -8.10 -12.72
N GLU A 122 6.31 -7.62 -13.85
CA GLU A 122 6.96 -8.46 -14.84
C GLU A 122 8.16 -9.21 -14.25
N ASP A 123 8.93 -8.54 -13.40
CA ASP A 123 10.10 -9.09 -12.72
C ASP A 123 10.44 -8.27 -11.45
N ASP A 124 11.23 -8.85 -10.56
CA ASP A 124 11.73 -8.21 -9.34
C ASP A 124 12.59 -6.98 -9.67
N ILE A 125 13.35 -7.07 -10.77
CA ILE A 125 14.16 -5.96 -11.27
C ILE A 125 13.26 -4.80 -11.71
N THR A 126 12.10 -5.10 -12.31
CA THR A 126 11.09 -4.11 -12.72
C THR A 126 10.54 -3.37 -11.50
N LEU A 127 10.11 -4.10 -10.45
CA LEU A 127 9.66 -3.47 -9.20
C LEU A 127 10.72 -2.51 -8.63
N ASN A 128 11.97 -2.98 -8.53
CA ASN A 128 13.05 -2.18 -7.96
C ASN A 128 13.34 -0.92 -8.78
N ARG A 129 13.27 -0.99 -10.12
CA ARG A 129 13.44 0.17 -11.00
C ARG A 129 12.31 1.17 -10.84
N LEU A 130 11.06 0.71 -10.80
CA LEU A 130 9.89 1.57 -10.63
C LEU A 130 9.92 2.29 -9.27
N VAL A 131 10.38 1.61 -8.21
CA VAL A 131 10.57 2.22 -6.89
C VAL A 131 11.72 3.22 -6.88
N ALA A 132 12.85 2.89 -7.52
CA ALA A 132 13.99 3.81 -7.64
C ALA A 132 13.63 5.08 -8.43
N ARG A 133 12.73 4.98 -9.40
CA ARG A 133 12.18 6.11 -10.17
C ARG A 133 11.06 6.86 -9.45
N ASN A 134 10.64 6.38 -8.28
CA ASN A 134 9.55 6.95 -7.49
C ASN A 134 8.19 6.95 -8.22
N GLU A 135 8.04 6.08 -9.23
CA GLU A 135 6.78 5.88 -9.96
C GLU A 135 5.85 4.98 -9.16
N VAL A 136 6.42 3.90 -8.60
CA VAL A 136 5.72 2.98 -7.71
C VAL A 136 6.29 3.12 -6.31
N GLY A 137 5.42 3.23 -5.30
CA GLY A 137 5.86 3.23 -3.90
C GLY A 137 5.53 1.90 -3.25
N LEU A 138 6.55 1.20 -2.74
CA LEU A 138 6.36 0.01 -1.91
C LEU A 138 6.37 0.38 -0.43
N TYR A 139 5.40 -0.16 0.31
CA TYR A 139 5.17 0.13 1.72
C TYR A 139 5.07 -1.16 2.53
N ALA A 140 5.68 -1.12 3.70
CA ALA A 140 5.46 -2.06 4.79
C ALA A 140 4.52 -1.40 5.80
N ILE A 141 3.29 -1.88 5.88
CA ILE A 141 2.19 -1.30 6.66
C ILE A 141 1.98 -2.16 7.91
N PHE A 142 1.99 -1.53 9.08
CA PHE A 142 1.60 -2.10 10.37
C PHE A 142 0.39 -1.32 10.91
N PRO A 143 -0.34 -1.87 11.90
CA PRO A 143 -1.49 -1.19 12.49
C PRO A 143 -1.19 0.22 13.04
N GLU A 144 0.03 0.42 13.55
CA GLU A 144 0.43 1.66 14.22
C GLU A 144 1.37 2.54 13.37
N LYS A 145 2.02 1.96 12.35
CA LYS A 145 3.11 2.62 11.63
C LYS A 145 3.23 2.10 10.21
N SER A 146 3.71 2.93 9.30
CA SER A 146 4.09 2.47 7.96
C SER A 146 5.50 2.90 7.61
N PHE A 147 6.14 2.08 6.79
CA PHE A 147 7.48 2.34 6.29
C PHE A 147 7.44 2.31 4.76
N ARG A 148 8.07 3.30 4.14
CA ARG A 148 8.22 3.34 2.70
C ARG A 148 9.59 2.83 2.30
N MET A 149 9.64 1.99 1.27
CA MET A 149 10.90 1.60 0.64
C MET A 149 11.46 2.74 -0.20
N ASN A 150 12.75 2.98 -0.05
CA ASN A 150 13.54 3.87 -0.88
C ASN A 150 14.75 3.11 -1.43
N VAL A 151 15.00 3.24 -2.73
CA VAL A 151 16.14 2.61 -3.40
C VAL A 151 17.09 3.70 -3.86
N ASN A 152 18.28 3.76 -3.24
CA ASN A 152 19.31 4.75 -3.58
C ASN A 152 20.64 4.03 -3.86
N ARG A 153 21.24 4.26 -5.04
CA ARG A 153 22.50 3.60 -5.47
C ARG A 153 22.47 2.06 -5.31
N GLY A 154 21.30 1.45 -5.55
CA GLY A 154 21.09 0.00 -5.39
C GLY A 154 20.93 -0.48 -3.94
N GLN A 155 20.99 0.42 -2.95
CA GLN A 155 20.68 0.10 -1.56
C GLN A 155 19.21 0.34 -1.27
N MET A 156 18.54 -0.70 -0.80
CA MET A 156 17.17 -0.65 -0.31
C MET A 156 17.17 -0.22 1.16
N THR A 157 16.48 0.87 1.47
CA THR A 157 16.30 1.39 2.83
C THR A 157 14.83 1.65 3.10
N PHE A 158 14.40 1.53 4.35
CA PHE A 158 13.02 1.80 4.75
C PHE A 158 12.97 2.92 5.76
N TRP A 159 12.06 3.86 5.52
CA TRP A 159 11.91 5.06 6.33
C TRP A 159 10.47 5.16 6.82
N PRO A 160 10.22 5.61 8.06
CA PRO A 160 8.86 5.86 8.54
C PRO A 160 8.13 6.83 7.59
N ALA A 161 6.92 6.47 7.20
CA ALA A 161 6.06 7.24 6.32
C ALA A 161 4.62 7.19 6.83
N SER A 162 3.78 8.11 6.35
CA SER A 162 2.33 8.04 6.55
C SER A 162 1.71 6.96 5.67
N VAL A 163 0.62 6.36 6.16
CA VAL A 163 -0.13 5.37 5.39
C VAL A 163 -0.68 6.04 4.11
N PRO A 164 -0.45 5.46 2.94
CA PRO A 164 -0.95 6.03 1.68
C PRO A 164 -2.48 6.03 1.65
N LYS A 165 -3.08 7.05 1.02
CA LYS A 165 -4.54 7.16 0.86
C LYS A 165 -5.13 6.01 0.05
N GLN A 166 -4.35 5.49 -0.90
CA GLN A 166 -4.72 4.41 -1.80
C GLN A 166 -3.49 3.52 -1.94
N PHE A 167 -3.66 2.23 -1.69
CA PHE A 167 -2.65 1.20 -1.92
C PHE A 167 -3.34 -0.11 -2.29
N HIS A 168 -2.60 -0.95 -2.98
CA HIS A 168 -3.00 -2.31 -3.30
C HIS A 168 -2.20 -3.25 -2.42
N GLU A 169 -2.90 -4.17 -1.74
CA GLU A 169 -2.25 -5.16 -0.90
C GLU A 169 -1.47 -6.16 -1.76
N MET A 170 -0.29 -6.53 -1.27
CA MET A 170 0.56 -7.57 -1.84
C MET A 170 0.63 -8.74 -0.88
N ASP A 171 0.53 -9.95 -1.42
CA ASP A 171 0.81 -11.15 -0.64
C ASP A 171 2.31 -11.23 -0.32
N ALA A 172 2.66 -11.67 0.89
CA ALA A 172 4.07 -11.73 1.32
C ALA A 172 4.93 -12.66 0.45
N SER A 173 4.33 -13.65 -0.22
CA SER A 173 5.02 -14.55 -1.16
C SER A 173 5.38 -13.88 -2.49
N THR A 174 4.72 -12.78 -2.83
CA THR A 174 4.96 -12.00 -4.07
C THR A 174 5.99 -10.89 -3.87
N VAL A 175 6.42 -10.66 -2.63
CA VAL A 175 7.43 -9.65 -2.30
C VAL A 175 8.81 -10.29 -2.41
N PRO A 176 9.74 -9.69 -3.19
CA PRO A 176 11.06 -10.28 -3.36
C PRO A 176 11.84 -10.43 -2.04
N ASP A 177 12.53 -11.55 -1.85
CA ASP A 177 13.37 -11.81 -0.67
C ASP A 177 14.33 -10.65 -0.33
N PRO A 178 15.02 -10.00 -1.30
CA PRO A 178 15.90 -8.88 -1.01
C PRO A 178 15.21 -7.71 -0.32
N VAL A 179 13.93 -7.49 -0.61
CA VAL A 179 13.10 -6.43 -0.01
C VAL A 179 12.79 -6.77 1.44
N ILE A 180 12.37 -8.02 1.70
CA ILE A 180 12.07 -8.51 3.04
C ILE A 180 13.33 -8.43 3.92
N GLU A 181 14.48 -8.86 3.41
CA GLU A 181 15.75 -8.80 4.12
C GLU A 181 16.23 -7.35 4.36
N ALA A 182 16.03 -6.45 3.39
CA ALA A 182 16.31 -5.04 3.57
C ALA A 182 15.44 -4.42 4.67
N PHE A 183 14.15 -4.79 4.74
CA PHE A 183 13.25 -4.32 5.79
C PHE A 183 13.68 -4.81 7.18
N LYS A 184 14.04 -6.09 7.31
CA LYS A 184 14.54 -6.64 8.57
C LYS A 184 15.82 -5.94 9.04
N ARG A 185 16.71 -5.59 8.11
CA ARG A 185 17.95 -4.87 8.41
C ARG A 185 17.70 -3.47 8.97
N SER A 186 16.71 -2.75 8.45
CA SER A 186 16.42 -1.38 8.88
C SER A 186 15.47 -1.28 10.08
N ASN A 187 14.51 -2.20 10.22
CA ASN A 187 13.41 -2.10 11.18
C ASN A 187 13.34 -3.27 12.18
N GLY A 188 14.27 -4.22 12.09
CA GLY A 188 14.32 -5.43 12.92
C GLY A 188 13.45 -6.58 12.38
N SER A 189 13.58 -7.76 12.99
CA SER A 189 12.95 -9.00 12.51
C SER A 189 11.43 -9.13 12.78
N ARG A 190 10.74 -8.03 13.10
CA ARG A 190 9.29 -8.08 13.40
C ARG A 190 8.49 -8.06 12.10
N VAL A 191 7.91 -9.21 11.76
CA VAL A 191 7.01 -9.41 10.61
C VAL A 191 5.56 -9.72 11.02
N ALA A 192 5.29 -9.86 12.32
CA ALA A 192 3.93 -10.12 12.81
C ALA A 192 3.04 -8.89 12.58
N GLY A 193 1.92 -9.08 11.87
CA GLY A 193 1.00 -8.00 11.50
C GLY A 193 1.53 -7.07 10.40
N LEU A 194 2.56 -7.49 9.66
CA LEU A 194 3.08 -6.77 8.51
C LEU A 194 2.22 -7.05 7.28
N GLN A 195 1.64 -6.01 6.72
CA GLN A 195 1.00 -6.02 5.40
C GLN A 195 1.89 -5.31 4.40
N TRP A 196 2.00 -5.87 3.20
CA TRP A 196 2.72 -5.21 2.11
C TRP A 196 1.71 -4.47 1.24
N GLY A 197 2.04 -3.23 0.91
CA GLY A 197 1.19 -2.37 0.09
C GLY A 197 2.00 -1.70 -1.00
N VAL A 198 1.43 -1.64 -2.20
CA VAL A 198 2.02 -0.93 -3.33
C VAL A 198 1.11 0.21 -3.77
N THR A 199 1.71 1.35 -4.05
CA THR A 199 1.04 2.53 -4.60
C THR A 199 1.33 2.60 -6.09
N ILE A 200 0.28 2.69 -6.89
CA ILE A 200 0.40 2.82 -8.34
C ILE A 200 0.17 4.27 -8.78
N PRO A 201 0.83 4.73 -9.85
CA PRO A 201 0.55 6.04 -10.43
C PRO A 201 -0.89 6.15 -10.93
N SER A 202 -1.42 7.37 -10.97
CA SER A 202 -2.79 7.62 -11.46
C SER A 202 -3.00 7.25 -12.93
N ARG A 203 -1.94 7.24 -13.75
CA ARG A 203 -1.97 6.73 -15.13
C ARG A 203 -2.32 5.24 -15.16
N THR A 204 -1.58 4.45 -14.39
CA THR A 204 -1.73 3.01 -14.24
C THR A 204 -3.09 2.67 -13.59
N ALA A 205 -3.53 3.45 -12.59
CA ALA A 205 -4.84 3.28 -11.97
C ALA A 205 -6.00 3.42 -12.99
N ARG A 206 -5.93 4.42 -13.90
CA ARG A 206 -6.95 4.57 -14.96
C ARG A 206 -6.98 3.40 -15.93
N GLN A 207 -5.83 2.81 -16.24
CA GLN A 207 -5.73 1.59 -17.06
C GLN A 207 -6.36 0.40 -16.33
N LEU A 208 -6.06 0.22 -15.03
CA LEU A 208 -6.70 -0.81 -14.21
C LEU A 208 -8.22 -0.66 -14.19
N GLU A 209 -8.75 0.55 -14.01
CA GLU A 209 -10.19 0.82 -14.06
C GLU A 209 -10.80 0.50 -15.43
N GLN A 210 -10.06 0.69 -16.52
CA GLN A 210 -10.49 0.29 -17.85
C GLN A 210 -10.56 -1.24 -17.98
N TYR A 211 -9.53 -1.95 -17.51
CA TYR A 211 -9.54 -3.41 -17.48
C TYR A 211 -10.66 -3.97 -16.60
N LEU A 212 -10.96 -3.33 -15.47
CA LEU A 212 -12.11 -3.67 -14.60
C LEU A 212 -13.47 -3.52 -15.28
N ARG A 213 -13.60 -2.64 -16.27
CA ARG A 213 -14.84 -2.50 -17.06
C ARG A 213 -14.93 -3.51 -18.19
N GLU A 214 -13.79 -3.87 -18.77
CA GLU A 214 -13.71 -4.73 -19.97
C GLU A 214 -13.64 -6.22 -19.62
N ALA A 215 -13.02 -6.57 -18.49
CA ALA A 215 -12.84 -7.92 -18.02
C ALA A 215 -13.18 -8.03 -16.53
N SER A 216 -13.76 -9.17 -16.15
CA SER A 216 -14.24 -9.40 -14.77
C SER A 216 -13.18 -10.00 -13.84
N GLY A 217 -12.00 -10.34 -14.38
CA GLY A 217 -10.87 -10.83 -13.61
C GLY A 217 -9.72 -11.34 -14.49
N GLY A 218 -8.59 -11.64 -13.86
CA GLY A 218 -7.37 -12.11 -14.51
C GLY A 218 -6.11 -11.61 -13.82
N ALA A 219 -4.94 -11.96 -14.36
CA ALA A 219 -3.67 -11.43 -13.88
C ALA A 219 -3.22 -10.24 -14.75
N LEU A 220 -2.90 -9.13 -14.11
CA LEU A 220 -2.35 -7.94 -14.74
C LEU A 220 -0.87 -7.81 -14.40
N ILE A 221 -0.05 -7.69 -15.43
CA ILE A 221 1.39 -7.51 -15.31
C ILE A 221 1.71 -6.02 -15.48
N ILE A 222 2.49 -5.46 -14.55
CA ILE A 222 3.11 -4.13 -14.67
C ILE A 222 4.49 -4.31 -15.32
N ASP A 223 4.71 -3.64 -16.45
CA ASP A 223 5.97 -3.67 -17.18
C ASP A 223 7.02 -2.68 -16.63
N ALA A 224 8.20 -2.67 -17.26
CA ALA A 224 9.32 -1.79 -16.90
C ALA A 224 9.04 -0.29 -17.06
N ASP A 225 8.00 0.07 -17.81
CA ASP A 225 7.57 1.44 -18.08
C ASP A 225 6.40 1.86 -17.16
N GLY A 226 5.91 0.95 -16.32
CA GLY A 226 4.80 1.18 -15.40
C GLY A 226 3.41 1.07 -16.04
N ASP A 227 3.34 0.53 -17.26
CA ASP A 227 2.11 0.27 -18.00
C ASP A 227 1.57 -1.14 -17.66
N LEU A 228 0.23 -1.30 -17.73
CA LEU A 228 -0.46 -2.56 -17.42
C LEU A 228 -0.74 -3.38 -18.68
N ARG A 229 -0.52 -4.69 -18.59
CA ARG A 229 -0.91 -5.67 -19.61
C ARG A 229 -1.66 -6.86 -18.99
N LEU A 230 -2.67 -7.37 -19.70
CA LEU A 230 -3.37 -8.59 -19.30
C LEU A 230 -2.52 -9.82 -19.65
N GLU A 231 -2.29 -10.70 -18.67
CA GLU A 231 -1.72 -12.02 -18.90
C GLU A 231 -2.76 -12.84 -19.70
N ARG A 232 -2.42 -13.20 -20.94
CA ARG A 232 -3.24 -14.02 -21.85
C ARG A 232 -2.67 -15.42 -21.99
#